data_AF-A0A382ZU33-F1
#
_entry.id   AF-A0A382ZU33-F1
#
_cell.length_a   1.000
_cell.length_b   1.000
_cell.length_c   1.000
_cell.angle_alpha   90.00
_cell.angle_beta   90.00
_cell.angle_gamma   90.00
#
_symmetry.space_group_name_H-M   'P 1'
#
loop_
_entity.id
_entity.type
_entity.pdbx_description
1 polymer ?
#
loop_
_entity_poly.entity_id
_entity_poly.type
_entity_poly.pdbx_seq_one_letter_code
_entity_poly.pdbx_strand_id
1 'polypeptide(L)'
;MIKPHGAEILKPLFIENLEERNALIEESASLPDLVLSSAAAANAVMLGAGYFSPLEGYMNLADTLSVAEKMQTESGLFWPVPCVNRTDDISKIKEASVIALR
;
A
#
# COMPACT_ATOMS: atom_id res chain seq x y z
N MET A 1 11.43 -13.51 20.39
CA MET A 1 10.57 -13.24 19.21
C MET A 1 11.50 -13.00 18.03
N ILE A 2 11.16 -13.46 16.82
CA ILE A 2 11.98 -13.23 15.62
C ILE A 2 11.88 -11.76 15.21
N LYS A 3 12.94 -11.20 14.60
CA LYS A 3 12.89 -9.85 14.04
C LYS A 3 11.86 -9.77 12.90
N PRO A 4 11.17 -8.62 12.73
CA PRO A 4 10.40 -8.35 11.53
C PRO A 4 11.25 -8.50 10.26
N HIS A 5 10.61 -8.88 9.16
CA HIS A 5 11.28 -8.99 7.87
C HIS A 5 11.77 -7.61 7.41
N GLY A 6 13.04 -7.50 7.02
CA GLY A 6 13.61 -6.27 6.44
C GLY A 6 13.58 -5.01 7.33
N ALA A 7 13.23 -5.11 8.62
CA ALA A 7 13.12 -3.98 9.53
C ALA A 7 13.45 -4.35 10.99
N GLU A 8 13.84 -3.36 11.78
CA GLU A 8 14.07 -3.53 13.23
C GLU A 8 12.76 -3.60 14.03
N ILE A 9 11.71 -2.92 13.56
CA ILE A 9 10.38 -2.88 14.17
C ILE A 9 9.29 -3.14 13.12
N LEU A 10 8.14 -3.66 13.55
CA LEU A 10 6.97 -3.77 12.67
C LEU A 10 6.54 -2.36 12.25
N LYS A 11 6.09 -2.24 10.99
CA LYS A 11 5.60 -0.98 10.43
C LYS A 11 4.21 -1.16 9.82
N PRO A 12 3.17 -1.40 10.65
CA PRO A 12 1.79 -1.37 10.17
C PRO A 12 1.45 0.03 9.64
N LEU A 13 0.76 0.11 8.51
CA LEU A 13 0.32 1.40 7.94
C LEU A 13 -1.03 1.88 8.51
N PHE A 14 -1.59 1.14 9.47
CA PHE A 14 -2.81 1.56 10.14
C PHE A 14 -2.54 2.74 11.08
N ILE A 15 -3.34 3.80 10.95
CA ILE A 15 -3.25 4.97 11.83
C ILE A 15 -3.88 4.62 13.18
N GLU A 16 -3.02 4.35 14.17
CA GLU A 16 -3.44 3.97 15.52
C GLU A 16 -4.04 5.16 16.29
N ASN A 17 -3.50 6.36 16.08
CA ASN A 17 -4.02 7.57 16.71
C ASN A 17 -5.46 7.84 16.21
N LEU A 18 -6.42 7.81 17.14
CA LEU A 18 -7.83 7.92 16.82
C LEU A 18 -8.21 9.29 16.24
N GLU A 19 -7.63 10.37 16.76
CA GLU A 19 -7.92 11.73 16.31
C GLU A 19 -7.41 11.95 14.89
N GLU A 20 -6.16 11.57 14.62
CA GLU A 20 -5.55 11.62 13.29
C GLU A 20 -6.34 10.77 12.29
N ARG A 21 -6.70 9.54 12.67
CA ARG A 21 -7.48 8.65 11.80
C ARG A 21 -8.86 9.24 11.48
N ASN A 22 -9.55 9.81 12.47
CA ASN A 22 -10.87 10.42 12.25
C ASN A 22 -10.78 11.65 11.35
N ALA A 23 -9.75 12.48 11.51
CA ALA A 23 -9.49 13.62 10.63
C ALA A 23 -9.24 13.17 9.17
N LEU A 24 -8.43 12.12 8.97
CA LEU A 24 -8.18 11.56 7.64
C LEU A 24 -9.44 10.91 7.04
N ILE A 25 -10.29 10.26 7.85
CA ILE A 25 -11.57 9.72 7.38
C ILE A 25 -12.48 10.86 6.90
N GLU A 26 -12.57 11.96 7.65
CA GLU A 26 -13.36 13.13 7.26
C GLU A 26 -12.81 13.79 5.98
N GLU A 27 -11.49 14.01 5.91
CA GLU A 27 -10.83 14.54 4.71
C GLU A 27 -11.08 13.65 3.48
N SER A 28 -10.92 12.33 3.64
CA SER A 28 -11.08 11.35 2.56
C SER A 28 -12.48 11.35 1.94
N ALA A 29 -13.51 11.82 2.65
CA ALA A 29 -14.86 11.92 2.13
C ALA A 29 -14.97 12.95 0.99
N SER A 30 -14.06 13.92 0.95
CA SER A 30 -14.01 14.98 -0.06
C SER A 30 -13.00 14.74 -1.19
N LEU A 31 -12.14 13.74 -1.05
CA LEU A 31 -11.11 13.43 -2.05
C LEU A 31 -11.70 12.70 -3.27
N PRO A 32 -11.11 12.89 -4.46
CA PRO A 32 -11.31 11.98 -5.58
C PRO A 32 -11.02 10.55 -5.15
N ASP A 33 -11.86 9.60 -5.56
CA ASP A 33 -11.77 8.22 -5.10
C ASP A 33 -11.57 7.20 -6.23
N LEU A 34 -10.97 6.07 -5.85
CA LEU A 34 -10.79 4.90 -6.69
C LEU A 34 -11.32 3.66 -5.96
N VAL A 35 -12.31 3.00 -6.57
CA VAL A 35 -12.78 1.69 -6.09
C VAL A 35 -11.73 0.64 -6.39
N LEU A 36 -11.30 -0.08 -5.37
CA LEU A 36 -10.28 -1.10 -5.46
C LEU A 36 -10.82 -2.42 -6.03
N SER A 37 -9.96 -3.14 -6.73
CA SER A 37 -10.16 -4.57 -6.92
C SER A 37 -10.01 -5.31 -5.58
N SER A 38 -10.63 -6.49 -5.46
CA SER A 38 -10.51 -7.32 -4.26
C SER A 38 -9.05 -7.63 -3.90
N ALA A 39 -8.19 -7.87 -4.89
CA ALA A 39 -6.77 -8.11 -4.67
C ALA A 39 -6.04 -6.87 -4.11
N ALA A 40 -6.33 -5.68 -4.65
CA ALA A 40 -5.74 -4.44 -4.17
C ALA A 40 -6.22 -4.12 -2.74
N ALA A 41 -7.52 -4.29 -2.46
CA ALA A 41 -8.06 -4.12 -1.12
C ALA A 41 -7.42 -5.09 -0.11
N ALA A 42 -7.19 -6.35 -0.48
CA ALA A 42 -6.49 -7.31 0.36
C ALA A 42 -5.04 -6.87 0.64
N ASN A 43 -4.33 -6.35 -0.37
CA ASN A 43 -2.99 -5.79 -0.18
C ASN A 43 -3.01 -4.60 0.80
N ALA A 44 -4.00 -3.70 0.71
CA ALA A 44 -4.16 -2.60 1.66
C ALA A 44 -4.35 -3.08 3.11
N VAL A 45 -5.16 -4.14 3.30
CA VAL A 45 -5.36 -4.76 4.62
C VAL A 45 -4.05 -5.35 5.16
N MET A 46 -3.28 -6.04 4.31
CA MET A 46 -1.99 -6.64 4.71
C MET A 46 -0.94 -5.58 5.07
N LEU A 47 -0.91 -4.45 4.34
CA LEU A 47 -0.09 -3.28 4.66
C LEU A 47 -0.53 -2.64 6.00
N GLY A 48 -1.83 -2.42 6.17
CA GLY A 48 -2.40 -1.83 7.38
C GLY A 48 -2.14 -2.67 8.62
N ALA A 49 -2.29 -4.00 8.53
CA ALA A 49 -2.06 -4.92 9.63
C ALA A 49 -0.57 -5.23 9.90
N GLY A 50 0.35 -4.74 9.07
CA GLY A 50 1.79 -4.94 9.23
C GLY A 50 2.33 -6.28 8.73
N TYR A 51 1.48 -7.15 8.14
CA TYR A 51 1.93 -8.39 7.48
C TYR A 51 2.88 -8.09 6.31
N PHE A 52 2.69 -6.94 5.66
CA PHE A 52 3.54 -6.50 4.57
C PHE A 52 4.69 -5.58 5.01
N SER A 53 5.03 -5.54 6.30
CA SER A 53 6.24 -4.84 6.75
C SER A 53 7.47 -5.40 6.03
N PRO A 54 8.35 -4.55 5.45
CA PRO A 54 8.49 -3.11 5.68
C PRO A 54 7.92 -2.21 4.55
N LEU A 55 7.07 -2.75 3.67
CA LEU A 55 6.53 -1.97 2.55
C LEU A 55 5.75 -0.74 3.05
N GLU A 56 5.96 0.39 2.38
CA GLU A 56 5.32 1.67 2.74
C GLU A 56 4.05 1.95 1.92
N GLY A 57 3.70 1.05 1.00
CA GLY A 57 2.56 1.19 0.12
C GLY A 57 2.59 0.20 -1.03
N TYR A 58 1.85 0.52 -2.10
CA TYR A 58 1.91 -0.23 -3.35
C TYR A 58 3.23 0.02 -4.08
N MET A 59 3.70 -1.01 -4.77
CA MET A 59 4.90 -0.96 -5.60
C MET A 59 4.69 -0.11 -6.85
N ASN A 60 5.72 0.63 -7.24
CA ASN A 60 5.81 1.20 -8.57
C ASN A 60 6.08 0.10 -9.63
N LEU A 61 6.14 0.48 -10.91
CA LEU A 61 6.38 -0.46 -12.00
C LEU A 61 7.74 -1.17 -11.91
N ALA A 62 8.81 -0.46 -11.55
CA ALA A 62 10.15 -1.02 -11.48
C ALA A 62 10.24 -2.10 -10.39
N ASP A 63 9.77 -1.81 -9.18
CA ASP A 63 9.71 -2.77 -8.08
C ASP A 63 8.79 -3.96 -8.42
N THR A 64 7.66 -3.70 -9.07
CA THR A 64 6.73 -4.75 -9.51
C THR A 64 7.41 -5.75 -10.44
N LEU A 65 8.14 -5.26 -11.46
CA LEU A 65 8.83 -6.11 -12.41
C LEU A 65 10.01 -6.84 -11.76
N SER A 66 10.80 -6.15 -10.94
CA SER A 66 11.94 -6.74 -10.23
C SER A 66 11.49 -7.87 -9.30
N VAL A 67 10.40 -7.67 -8.55
CA VAL A 67 9.82 -8.69 -7.66
C VAL A 67 9.29 -9.87 -8.47
N ALA A 68 8.58 -9.61 -9.57
CA ALA A 68 8.03 -10.67 -10.41
C ALA A 68 9.12 -11.59 -11.01
N GLU A 69 10.28 -11.01 -11.36
CA GLU A 69 11.37 -11.75 -12.00
C GLU A 69 12.39 -12.33 -11.02
N LYS A 70 12.68 -11.61 -9.92
CA LYS A 70 13.83 -11.85 -9.05
C LYS A 70 13.46 -12.04 -7.58
N MET A 71 12.18 -11.91 -7.22
CA MET A 71 11.70 -11.95 -5.83
C MET A 71 12.42 -10.93 -4.92
N GLN A 72 12.75 -9.76 -5.44
CA GLN A 72 13.28 -8.65 -4.65
C GLN A 72 12.89 -7.31 -5.27
N THR A 73 12.80 -6.27 -4.44
CA THR A 73 12.64 -4.88 -4.91
C THR A 73 13.91 -4.40 -5.62
N GLU A 74 13.85 -3.24 -6.27
CA GLU A 74 15.04 -2.61 -6.87
C GLU A 74 16.10 -2.25 -5.82
N SER A 75 15.66 -2.00 -4.58
CA SER A 75 16.54 -1.77 -3.43
C SER A 75 17.12 -3.05 -2.80
N GLY A 76 16.79 -4.24 -3.33
CA GLY A 76 17.30 -5.52 -2.87
C GLY A 76 16.56 -6.11 -1.66
N LEU A 77 15.41 -5.55 -1.26
CA LEU A 77 14.56 -6.18 -0.26
C LEU A 77 13.93 -7.44 -0.85
N PHE A 78 14.20 -8.60 -0.28
CA PHE A 78 13.52 -9.84 -0.67
C PHE A 78 12.01 -9.69 -0.51
N TRP A 79 11.26 -9.96 -1.58
CA TRP A 79 9.81 -9.91 -1.59
C TRP A 79 9.25 -10.88 -2.63
N PRO A 80 8.35 -11.81 -2.28
CA PRO A 80 8.04 -12.94 -3.15
C PRO A 80 6.95 -12.68 -4.20
N VAL A 81 6.07 -11.68 -4.01
CA VAL A 81 4.92 -11.42 -4.88
C VAL A 81 4.65 -9.92 -4.98
N PRO A 82 4.39 -9.35 -6.18
CA PRO A 82 4.14 -7.91 -6.30
C PRO A 82 2.94 -7.42 -5.49
N CYS A 83 3.13 -6.31 -4.76
CA CYS A 83 2.06 -5.61 -4.05
C CYS A 83 1.57 -4.43 -4.90
N VAL A 84 0.48 -4.60 -5.65
CA VAL A 84 0.03 -3.61 -6.64
C VAL A 84 -1.44 -3.22 -6.46
N ASN A 85 -1.76 -1.99 -6.88
CA ASN A 85 -3.12 -1.51 -7.09
C ASN A 85 -3.33 -1.25 -8.60
N ARG A 86 -3.90 -2.24 -9.30
CA ARG A 86 -4.21 -2.14 -10.73
C ARG A 86 -5.69 -1.86 -10.93
N THR A 87 -5.99 -0.87 -11.78
CA THR A 87 -7.32 -0.54 -12.27
C THR A 87 -7.25 -0.29 -13.78
N ASP A 88 -8.35 -0.53 -14.48
CA ASP A 88 -8.45 -0.29 -15.92
C ASP A 88 -8.89 1.16 -16.23
N ASP A 89 -9.39 1.90 -15.23
CA ASP A 89 -9.83 3.29 -15.35
C ASP A 89 -9.29 4.14 -14.20
N ILE A 90 -8.61 5.24 -14.57
CA ILE A 90 -8.07 6.27 -13.67
C ILE A 90 -8.63 7.68 -13.98
N SER A 91 -9.63 7.78 -14.85
CA SER A 91 -10.16 9.06 -15.35
C SER A 91 -10.57 10.02 -14.22
N LYS A 92 -11.12 9.48 -13.12
CA LYS A 92 -11.56 10.26 -11.95
C LYS A 92 -10.43 10.83 -11.09
N ILE A 93 -9.23 10.26 -11.20
CA ILE A 93 -8.11 10.55 -10.28
C ILE A 93 -6.86 11.08 -10.98
N LYS A 94 -6.91 11.27 -12.31
CA LYS A 94 -5.72 11.52 -13.14
C LYS A 94 -4.91 12.75 -12.74
N GLU A 95 -5.58 13.82 -12.31
CA GLU A 95 -4.96 15.09 -11.92
C GLU A 95 -4.78 15.20 -10.40
N ALA A 96 -5.17 14.18 -9.63
CA ALA A 96 -5.13 14.19 -8.17
C ALA A 96 -3.81 13.59 -7.67
N SER A 97 -3.14 14.30 -6.76
CA SER A 97 -1.94 13.80 -6.06
C SER A 97 -2.29 13.00 -4.80
N VAL A 98 -3.50 13.19 -4.25
CA VAL A 98 -4.01 12.50 -3.06
C VAL A 98 -5.43 12.02 -3.37
N ILE A 99 -5.71 10.75 -3.08
CA ILE A 99 -6.99 10.10 -3.39
C ILE A 99 -7.46 9.22 -2.24
N ALA A 100 -8.76 8.98 -2.17
CA ALA A 100 -9.34 7.95 -1.31
C ALA A 100 -9.41 6.60 -2.05
N LEU A 101 -9.07 5.51 -1.36
CA LEU A 101 -9.28 4.16 -1.87
C LEU A 101 -10.55 3.58 -1.25
N ARG A 102 -11.49 3.11 -2.07
CA ARG A 102 -12.80 2.60 -1.64
C ARG A 102 -12.97 1.11 -1.93
#